data_AF-A0A968TB74-F1
#
_entry.id   AF-A0A968TB74-F1
#
_cell.length_a   1.000
_cell.length_b   1.000
_cell.length_c   1.000
_cell.angle_alpha   90.00
_cell.angle_beta   90.00
_cell.angle_gamma   90.00
#
_symmetry.space_group_name_H-M   'P 1'
#
loop_
_entity.id
_entity.type
_entity.pdbx_description
1 polymer ?
#
loop_
_entity_poly.entity_id
_entity_poly.type
_entity_poly.pdbx_seq_one_letter_code
_entity_poly.pdbx_strand_id
1 'polypeptide(L)'
;MSIEKSALSTKFRPLSTRERDDQSAFRKQQAVFYTLRSLIWEESKGRIFKDAVDDGTLDPIAPPVRKADGFYSRPEYDSADVKQLYAEAWEQFKEEFDRGFIKATLEELVEFARKHYQHDLESLLALNAERNAARFNRAI
;
A
#
# COMPACT_ATOMS: atom_id res chain seq x y z
N MET A 1 -18.67 35.98 30.34
CA MET A 1 -17.80 35.35 29.30
C MET A 1 -18.55 35.36 27.98
N SER A 2 -18.07 36.13 27.00
CA SER A 2 -18.67 36.20 25.66
C SER A 2 -17.93 35.23 24.74
N ILE A 3 -18.64 34.35 24.05
CA ILE A 3 -18.06 33.52 23.00
C ILE A 3 -17.82 34.44 21.79
N GLU A 4 -16.58 34.56 21.33
CA GLU A 4 -16.26 35.26 20.10
C GLU A 4 -16.96 34.59 18.91
N LYS A 5 -18.11 35.17 18.48
CA LYS A 5 -18.92 34.67 17.36
C LYS A 5 -18.15 34.63 16.02
N SER A 6 -17.06 35.38 15.91
CA SER A 6 -16.12 35.39 14.78
C SER A 6 -15.44 34.02 14.55
N ALA A 7 -15.05 33.34 15.63
CA ALA A 7 -14.37 32.05 15.55
C ALA A 7 -15.30 30.90 15.13
N LEU A 8 -16.61 31.05 15.35
CA LEU A 8 -17.62 30.10 14.89
C LEU A 8 -17.94 30.30 13.40
N SER A 9 -18.05 31.54 12.92
CA SER A 9 -18.40 31.86 11.52
C SER A 9 -17.45 31.24 10.48
N THR A 10 -16.14 31.28 10.74
CA THR A 10 -15.12 30.88 9.76
C THR A 10 -15.05 29.36 9.56
N LYS A 11 -15.49 28.55 10.54
CA LYS A 11 -15.45 27.08 10.47
C LYS A 11 -16.66 26.46 9.75
N PHE A 12 -17.75 27.20 9.57
CA PHE A 12 -19.00 26.68 9.00
C PHE A 12 -19.34 27.27 7.62
N ARG A 13 -18.37 27.87 6.91
CA ARG A 13 -18.61 28.25 5.51
C ARG A 13 -18.65 27.00 4.64
N PRO A 14 -19.66 26.81 3.79
CA PRO A 14 -19.62 25.76 2.78
C PRO A 14 -18.43 26.02 1.85
N LEU A 15 -17.69 24.96 1.51
CA LEU A 15 -16.58 25.05 0.56
C LEU A 15 -17.09 25.64 -0.75
N SER A 16 -16.34 26.58 -1.31
CA SER A 16 -16.53 27.05 -2.68
C SER A 16 -16.36 25.90 -3.68
N THR A 17 -16.91 26.05 -4.88
CA THR A 17 -16.77 25.03 -5.95
C THR A 17 -15.30 24.72 -6.21
N ARG A 18 -14.45 25.75 -6.29
CA ARG A 18 -13.01 25.59 -6.48
C ARG A 18 -12.35 24.77 -5.36
N GLU A 19 -12.65 25.07 -4.09
CA GLU A 19 -12.09 24.30 -2.97
C GLU A 19 -12.55 22.84 -2.98
N ARG A 20 -13.76 22.55 -3.46
CA ARG A 20 -14.25 21.17 -3.63
C ARG A 20 -13.51 20.45 -4.75
N ASP A 21 -13.27 21.14 -5.87
CA ASP A 21 -12.56 20.57 -7.01
C ASP A 21 -11.10 20.26 -6.64
N ASP A 22 -10.41 21.20 -5.97
CA ASP A 22 -9.04 21.02 -5.48
C ASP A 22 -8.97 19.85 -4.48
N GLN A 23 -9.95 19.75 -3.57
CA GLN A 23 -10.04 18.64 -2.62
C GLN A 23 -10.29 17.29 -3.33
N SER A 24 -11.15 17.27 -4.36
CA SER A 24 -11.43 16.08 -5.16
C SER A 24 -10.19 15.59 -5.92
N ALA A 25 -9.45 16.52 -6.55
CA ALA A 25 -8.19 16.22 -7.23
C ALA A 25 -7.15 15.65 -6.27
N PHE A 26 -6.98 16.27 -5.11
CA PHE A 26 -6.07 15.79 -4.07
C PHE A 26 -6.43 14.38 -3.58
N ARG A 27 -7.72 14.10 -3.34
CA ARG A 27 -8.18 12.76 -2.93
C ARG A 27 -7.90 11.70 -4.01
N LYS A 28 -8.08 12.04 -5.30
CA LYS A 28 -7.74 11.15 -6.41
C LYS A 28 -6.24 10.85 -6.44
N GLN A 29 -5.41 11.87 -6.31
CA GLN A 29 -3.96 11.70 -6.25
C GLN A 29 -3.54 10.80 -5.07
N GLN A 30 -4.11 11.02 -3.89
CA GLN A 30 -3.87 10.15 -2.72
C GLN A 30 -4.31 8.71 -2.97
N ALA A 31 -5.50 8.51 -3.56
CA ALA A 31 -6.02 7.19 -3.88
C ALA A 31 -5.07 6.43 -4.83
N VAL A 32 -4.58 7.10 -5.87
CA VAL A 32 -3.62 6.52 -6.81
C VAL A 32 -2.28 6.24 -6.12
N PHE A 33 -1.73 7.19 -5.37
CA PHE A 33 -0.46 7.05 -4.65
C PHE A 33 -0.46 5.80 -3.74
N TYR A 34 -1.49 5.65 -2.89
CA TYR A 34 -1.54 4.52 -1.96
C TYR A 34 -1.87 3.19 -2.62
N THR A 35 -2.56 3.22 -3.77
CA THR A 35 -2.80 2.02 -4.56
C THR A 35 -1.50 1.54 -5.18
N LEU A 36 -0.76 2.46 -5.80
CA LEU A 36 0.54 2.16 -6.38
C LEU A 36 1.51 1.65 -5.32
N ARG A 37 1.62 2.33 -4.17
CA ARG A 37 2.47 1.88 -3.05
C ARG A 37 2.21 0.42 -2.67
N SER A 38 0.95 0.03 -2.67
CA SER A 38 0.62 -1.35 -2.35
C SER A 38 0.90 -2.33 -3.46
N LEU A 39 0.74 -1.95 -4.73
CA LEU A 39 1.08 -2.83 -5.84
C LEU A 39 2.57 -3.16 -5.83
N ILE A 40 3.42 -2.13 -5.67
CA ILE A 40 4.87 -2.31 -5.58
C ILE A 40 5.21 -3.19 -4.37
N TRP A 41 4.57 -2.96 -3.22
CA TRP A 41 4.80 -3.77 -2.03
C TRP A 41 4.44 -5.24 -2.20
N GLU A 42 3.28 -5.55 -2.79
CA GLU A 42 2.88 -6.94 -3.02
C GLU A 42 3.85 -7.66 -3.97
N GLU A 43 4.36 -6.95 -4.99
CA GLU A 43 5.38 -7.49 -5.90
C GLU A 43 6.73 -7.72 -5.19
N SER A 44 7.14 -6.81 -4.30
CA SER A 44 8.44 -6.89 -3.62
C SER A 44 8.53 -8.01 -2.58
N LYS A 45 7.42 -8.41 -1.95
CA LYS A 45 7.42 -9.45 -0.89
C LYS A 45 8.09 -10.75 -1.31
N GLY A 46 7.84 -11.20 -2.54
CA GLY A 46 8.41 -12.46 -3.04
C GLY A 46 9.93 -12.41 -3.11
N ARG A 47 10.50 -11.27 -3.51
CA ARG A 47 11.95 -11.06 -3.55
C ARG A 47 12.52 -10.93 -2.13
N ILE A 48 11.91 -10.10 -1.28
CA ILE A 48 12.33 -9.93 0.13
C ILE A 48 12.39 -11.29 0.84
N PHE A 49 11.36 -12.11 0.67
CA PHE A 49 11.30 -13.44 1.27
C PHE A 49 12.42 -14.34 0.74
N LYS A 50 12.63 -14.35 -0.58
CA LYS A 50 13.68 -15.17 -1.19
C LYS A 50 15.08 -14.73 -0.71
N ASP A 51 15.35 -13.43 -0.72
CA ASP A 51 16.65 -12.89 -0.33
C ASP A 51 16.95 -13.23 1.15
N ALA A 52 15.94 -13.14 2.03
CA ALA A 52 16.06 -13.53 3.43
C ALA A 52 16.31 -15.04 3.64
N VAL A 53 15.81 -15.89 2.75
CA VAL A 53 16.13 -17.33 2.77
C VAL A 53 17.56 -17.56 2.27
N ASP A 54 17.96 -16.87 1.21
CA ASP A 54 19.28 -17.04 0.57
C ASP A 54 20.43 -16.53 1.46
N ASP A 55 20.19 -15.49 2.27
CA ASP A 55 21.17 -14.91 3.20
C ASP A 55 21.15 -15.51 4.62
N GLY A 56 20.19 -16.40 4.90
CA GLY A 56 20.05 -17.07 6.19
C GLY A 56 19.35 -16.24 7.28
N THR A 57 18.76 -15.10 6.94
CA THR A 57 17.89 -14.34 7.86
C THR A 57 16.64 -15.13 8.25
N LEU A 58 16.13 -15.96 7.33
CA LEU A 58 14.93 -16.76 7.52
C LEU A 58 15.26 -18.25 7.30
N ASP A 59 15.37 -18.99 8.40
CA ASP A 59 15.62 -20.44 8.36
C ASP A 59 14.31 -21.25 8.36
N PRO A 60 14.26 -22.35 7.59
CA PRO A 60 13.10 -23.23 7.61
C PRO A 60 13.02 -23.98 8.94
N ILE A 61 11.85 -23.94 9.58
CA ILE A 61 11.55 -24.69 10.81
C ILE A 61 11.37 -26.19 10.54
N ALA A 62 10.99 -26.56 9.32
CA ALA A 62 10.89 -27.94 8.89
C ALA A 62 11.40 -28.11 7.45
N PRO A 63 12.24 -29.13 7.19
CA PRO A 63 12.75 -29.39 5.85
C PRO A 63 11.65 -29.96 4.93
N PRO A 64 11.82 -29.82 3.59
CA PRO A 64 10.97 -30.47 2.60
C PRO A 64 10.82 -31.98 2.85
N VAL A 65 9.59 -32.46 2.98
CA VAL A 65 9.26 -33.88 3.11
C VAL A 65 8.75 -34.40 1.77
N ARG A 66 9.22 -35.59 1.36
CA ARG A 66 8.71 -36.25 0.15
C ARG A 66 7.27 -36.70 0.38
N LYS A 67 6.35 -36.19 -0.42
CA LYS A 67 4.92 -36.53 -0.40
C LYS A 67 4.64 -37.82 -1.18
N ALA A 68 3.45 -38.37 -0.96
CA ALA A 68 2.99 -39.60 -1.60
C ALA A 68 2.84 -39.48 -3.14
N ASP A 69 2.70 -38.27 -3.66
CA ASP A 69 2.67 -37.95 -5.10
C ASP A 69 4.07 -37.96 -5.76
N GLY A 70 5.13 -38.21 -4.98
CA GLY A 70 6.51 -38.24 -5.44
C GLY A 70 7.21 -36.88 -5.43
N PHE A 71 6.49 -35.77 -5.15
CA PHE A 71 7.06 -34.42 -5.06
C PHE A 71 7.47 -34.08 -3.63
N TYR A 72 8.39 -33.12 -3.47
CA TYR A 72 8.77 -32.59 -2.16
C TYR A 72 7.78 -31.51 -1.71
N SER A 73 7.46 -31.48 -0.41
CA SER A 73 6.76 -30.34 0.19
C SER A 73 7.61 -29.08 0.14
N ARG A 74 6.97 -27.92 0.27
CA ARG A 74 7.72 -26.69 0.48
C ARG A 74 8.32 -26.71 1.90
N PRO A 75 9.48 -26.06 2.11
CA PRO A 75 9.96 -25.80 3.46
C PRO A 75 8.91 -25.00 4.22
N GLU A 76 8.79 -25.28 5.52
CA GLU A 76 7.92 -24.52 6.42
C GLU A 76 8.76 -23.48 7.15
N TYR A 77 8.18 -22.31 7.37
CA TYR A 77 8.82 -21.17 8.02
C TYR A 77 7.93 -20.65 9.15
N ASP A 78 8.52 -20.13 10.22
CA ASP A 78 7.75 -19.56 11.31
C ASP A 78 7.00 -18.31 10.82
N SER A 79 5.68 -18.32 11.00
CA SER A 79 4.84 -17.18 10.66
C SER A 79 5.19 -15.90 11.44
N ALA A 80 5.76 -16.01 12.64
CA ALA A 80 6.20 -14.86 13.43
C ALA A 80 7.42 -14.19 12.79
N ASP A 81 8.42 -14.99 12.40
CA ASP A 81 9.64 -14.50 11.75
C ASP A 81 9.33 -13.86 10.39
N VAL A 82 8.48 -14.51 9.58
CA VAL A 82 8.02 -13.95 8.30
C VAL A 82 7.30 -12.61 8.50
N LYS A 83 6.49 -12.49 9.55
CA LYS A 83 5.80 -11.23 9.86
C LYS A 83 6.78 -10.15 10.30
N GLN A 84 7.77 -10.50 11.12
CA GLN A 84 8.80 -9.57 11.56
C GLN A 84 9.64 -9.08 10.38
N LEU A 85 10.09 -9.99 9.51
CA LEU A 85 10.81 -9.67 8.28
C LEU A 85 10.04 -8.65 7.43
N TYR A 86 8.76 -8.91 7.18
CA TYR A 86 7.93 -7.99 6.40
C TYR A 86 7.64 -6.67 7.12
N ALA A 87 7.57 -6.66 8.45
CA ALA A 87 7.41 -5.41 9.19
C ALA A 87 8.65 -4.53 9.06
N GLU A 88 9.84 -5.09 9.22
CA GLU A 88 11.10 -4.35 9.07
C GLU A 88 11.32 -3.88 7.63
N ALA A 89 11.10 -4.75 6.65
CA ALA A 89 11.20 -4.40 5.23
C ALA A 89 10.15 -3.34 4.82
N TRP A 90 8.96 -3.36 5.42
CA TRP A 90 7.92 -2.35 5.16
C TRP A 90 8.35 -0.95 5.60
N GLU A 91 9.03 -0.84 6.74
CA GLU A 91 9.51 0.43 7.27
C GLU A 91 10.55 1.08 6.35
N GLN A 92 11.43 0.28 5.75
CA GLN A 92 12.39 0.78 4.76
C GLN A 92 11.70 1.11 3.43
N PHE A 93 10.89 0.18 2.92
CA PHE A 93 10.15 0.35 1.67
C PHE A 93 9.28 1.60 1.66
N LYS A 94 8.53 1.86 2.75
CA LYS A 94 7.63 3.03 2.79
C LYS A 94 8.43 4.33 2.71
N GLU A 95 9.61 4.41 3.33
CA GLU A 95 10.44 5.61 3.32
C GLU A 95 11.04 5.87 1.93
N GLU A 96 11.50 4.81 1.27
CA GLU A 96 12.03 4.90 -0.09
C GLU A 96 10.94 5.25 -1.11
N PHE A 97 9.80 4.59 -1.02
CA PHE A 97 8.65 4.86 -1.88
C PHE A 97 8.16 6.30 -1.68
N ASP A 98 7.90 6.69 -0.43
CA ASP A 98 7.39 8.02 -0.14
C ASP A 98 8.41 9.06 -0.61
N ARG A 99 9.72 8.87 -0.38
CA ARG A 99 10.77 9.78 -0.91
C ARG A 99 10.78 9.87 -2.43
N GLY A 100 10.61 8.75 -3.14
CA GLY A 100 10.60 8.69 -4.60
C GLY A 100 9.38 9.38 -5.23
N PHE A 101 8.23 9.37 -4.54
CA PHE A 101 6.95 9.82 -5.08
C PHE A 101 6.33 11.03 -4.36
N ILE A 102 6.97 11.61 -3.33
CA ILE A 102 6.40 12.71 -2.51
C ILE A 102 6.02 13.96 -3.31
N LYS A 103 6.69 14.19 -4.45
CA LYS A 103 6.39 15.31 -5.36
C LYS A 103 5.73 14.88 -6.67
N ALA A 104 5.39 13.59 -6.81
CA ALA A 104 4.80 13.09 -8.03
C ALA A 104 3.37 13.62 -8.20
N THR A 105 3.09 14.14 -9.39
CA THR A 105 1.77 14.54 -9.86
C THR A 105 0.89 13.31 -10.11
N LEU A 106 -0.43 13.53 -10.27
CA LEU A 106 -1.36 12.45 -10.60
C LEU A 106 -0.98 11.80 -11.95
N GLU A 107 -0.61 12.61 -12.93
CA GLU A 107 -0.23 12.17 -14.27
C GLU A 107 1.02 11.29 -14.23
N GLU A 108 2.06 11.70 -13.49
CA GLU A 108 3.30 10.92 -13.33
C GLU A 108 3.03 9.58 -12.64
N LEU A 109 2.18 9.57 -11.60
CA LEU A 109 1.79 8.32 -10.92
C LEU A 109 1.05 7.36 -11.85
N VAL A 110 0.12 7.88 -12.66
CA VAL A 110 -0.64 7.07 -13.63
C VAL A 110 0.26 6.58 -14.76
N GLU A 111 1.18 7.40 -15.26
CA GLU A 111 2.14 7.00 -16.29
C GLU A 111 3.05 5.86 -15.79
N PHE A 112 3.56 5.99 -14.57
CA PHE A 112 4.35 4.94 -13.94
C PHE A 112 3.53 3.64 -13.80
N ALA A 113 2.29 3.74 -13.30
CA ALA A 113 1.41 2.59 -13.15
C ALA A 113 1.10 1.91 -14.49
N ARG A 114 0.87 2.67 -15.57
CA ARG A 114 0.66 2.11 -16.91
C ARG A 114 1.87 1.36 -17.42
N LYS A 115 3.07 1.95 -17.24
CA LYS A 115 4.32 1.39 -17.75
C LYS A 115 4.72 0.10 -17.04
N HIS A 116 4.53 0.03 -15.72
CA HIS A 116 5.04 -1.06 -14.89
C HIS A 116 3.97 -2.09 -14.51
N TYR A 117 2.71 -1.67 -14.39
CA TYR A 117 1.62 -2.50 -13.89
C TYR A 117 0.43 -2.61 -14.85
N GLN A 118 0.50 -1.97 -16.02
CA GLN A 118 -0.58 -1.96 -17.02
C GLN A 118 -1.92 -1.44 -16.47
N HIS A 119 -1.87 -0.57 -15.45
CA HIS A 119 -3.05 0.03 -14.84
C HIS A 119 -3.20 1.49 -15.24
N ASP A 120 -4.38 1.85 -15.70
CA ASP A 120 -4.81 3.23 -15.94
C ASP A 120 -5.45 3.85 -14.69
N LEU A 121 -5.85 5.14 -14.80
CA LEU A 121 -6.46 5.85 -13.68
C LEU A 121 -7.74 5.16 -13.16
N GLU A 122 -8.61 4.69 -14.05
CA GLU A 122 -9.88 4.08 -13.65
C GLU A 122 -9.65 2.77 -12.88
N SER A 123 -8.76 1.91 -13.38
CA SER A 123 -8.40 0.67 -12.68
C SER A 123 -7.73 0.93 -11.34
N LEU A 124 -6.85 1.93 -11.22
CA LEU A 124 -6.23 2.30 -9.94
C LEU A 124 -7.27 2.79 -8.92
N LEU A 125 -8.26 3.57 -9.36
CA LEU A 125 -9.34 4.03 -8.49
C LEU A 125 -10.28 2.88 -8.08
N ALA A 126 -10.56 1.94 -8.99
CA ALA A 126 -11.34 0.74 -8.69
C ALA A 126 -10.63 -0.15 -7.65
N LEU A 127 -9.34 -0.42 -7.83
CA LEU A 127 -8.52 -1.16 -6.87
C LEU A 127 -8.48 -0.48 -5.49
N ASN A 128 -8.43 0.86 -5.46
CA ASN A 128 -8.51 1.60 -4.21
C ASN A 128 -9.85 1.37 -3.49
N ALA A 129 -10.95 1.43 -4.23
CA ALA A 129 -12.29 1.22 -3.69
C ALA A 129 -12.46 -0.20 -3.13
N GLU A 130 -12.01 -1.23 -3.86
CA GLU A 130 -12.04 -2.63 -3.43
C GLU A 130 -11.26 -2.84 -2.13
N ARG A 131 -10.05 -2.27 -2.04
CA ARG A 131 -9.21 -2.35 -0.83
C ARG A 131 -9.88 -1.67 0.37
N ASN A 132 -10.50 -0.52 0.16
CA ASN A 132 -11.21 0.20 1.21
C ASN A 132 -12.43 -0.59 1.69
N ALA A 133 -13.19 -1.19 0.77
CA ALA A 133 -14.30 -2.07 1.10
C ALA A 133 -13.83 -3.30 1.89
N ALA A 134 -12.75 -3.96 1.46
CA ALA A 134 -12.17 -5.10 2.16
C ALA A 134 -11.69 -4.74 3.58
N ARG A 135 -11.14 -3.54 3.78
CA ARG A 135 -10.76 -3.04 5.10
C ARG A 135 -11.96 -2.77 6.00
N PHE A 136 -12.99 -2.13 5.46
CA PHE A 136 -14.23 -1.85 6.18
C PHE A 136 -14.91 -3.15 6.66
N ASN A 137 -15.00 -4.15 5.77
CA ASN A 137 -15.61 -5.44 6.09
C ASN A 137 -14.81 -6.29 7.09
N ARG A 138 -13.52 -6.00 7.30
CA ARG A 138 -12.69 -6.66 8.33
C ARG A 138 -12.80 -6.00 9.71
N ALA A 139 -13.37 -4.80 9.78
CA ALA A 139 -13.52 -4.03 11.02
C ALA A 139 -14.90 -4.24 11.69
N ILE A 140 -15.75 -5.08 11.09
CA ILE A 140 -17.06 -5.52 11.58
C ILE A 140 -16.92 -6.97 12.04
#